data_AF-A0A2N1DH53-F1
#
_entry.id   AF-A0A2N1DH53-F1
#
_cell.length_a   1.000
_cell.length_b   1.000
_cell.length_c   1.000
_cell.angle_alpha   90.00
_cell.angle_beta   90.00
_cell.angle_gamma   90.00
#
_symmetry.space_group_name_H-M   'P 1'
#
loop_
_entity.id
_entity.type
_entity.pdbx_description
1 polymer ?
#
loop_
_entity_poly.entity_id
_entity_poly.type
_entity_poly.pdbx_seq_one_letter_code
_entity_poly.pdbx_strand_id
1 'polypeptide(L)'
;MGFFSNIFSHGFDDPKPMTNDHLISAIAGQADWLDKMIKSPFQSQQSPSIINLALKRRNYVAQLCQEVVERAYQKKVDIYPGATNPINVFSETAEYAKQLENSGVIEKSANVQAVKKILFANNGVTYLADWTVE
;
A
#
# COMPACT_ATOMS: atom_id res chain seq x y z
N MET A 1 -22.28 -35.94 -7.18
CA MET A 1 -21.42 -34.94 -7.83
C MET A 1 -21.05 -33.91 -6.77
N GLY A 2 -19.75 -33.82 -6.45
CA GLY A 2 -19.25 -33.12 -5.28
C GLY A 2 -19.30 -31.59 -5.43
N PHE A 3 -19.95 -30.95 -4.47
CA PHE A 3 -19.71 -29.55 -4.13
C PHE A 3 -18.34 -29.49 -3.44
N PHE A 4 -17.28 -29.22 -4.20
CA PHE A 4 -16.04 -28.76 -3.60
C PHE A 4 -16.16 -27.27 -3.36
N SER A 5 -16.38 -26.96 -2.09
CA SER A 5 -16.00 -25.73 -1.42
C SER A 5 -14.76 -25.12 -2.06
N ASN A 6 -14.93 -23.97 -2.72
CA ASN A 6 -13.85 -23.01 -2.88
C ASN A 6 -13.49 -22.53 -1.47
N ILE A 7 -12.64 -23.30 -0.82
CA ILE A 7 -11.84 -22.85 0.31
C ILE A 7 -10.95 -21.78 -0.29
N PHE A 8 -11.41 -20.53 -0.26
CA PHE A 8 -10.55 -19.37 -0.45
C PHE A 8 -9.38 -19.56 0.49
N SER A 9 -8.20 -19.83 -0.09
CA SER A 9 -6.94 -19.76 0.62
C SER A 9 -6.85 -18.35 1.19
N HIS A 10 -7.18 -18.19 2.48
CA HIS A 10 -7.03 -16.94 3.21
C HIS A 10 -5.53 -16.69 3.38
N GLY A 11 -4.91 -16.20 2.31
CA GLY A 11 -3.52 -15.80 2.29
C GLY A 11 -3.31 -14.52 3.08
N PHE A 12 -2.04 -14.18 3.26
CA PHE A 12 -1.59 -12.87 3.71
C PHE A 12 -2.12 -11.72 2.82
N ASP A 13 -2.61 -12.05 1.61
CA ASP A 13 -2.72 -11.20 0.43
C ASP A 13 -4.12 -10.63 0.13
N ASP A 14 -5.16 -10.91 0.91
CA ASP A 14 -6.47 -10.27 0.67
C ASP A 14 -6.60 -9.01 1.53
N PRO A 15 -6.70 -7.80 0.92
CA PRO A 15 -7.10 -6.62 1.66
C PRO A 15 -8.52 -6.84 2.19
N LYS A 16 -8.61 -7.15 3.50
CA LYS A 16 -9.88 -7.19 4.21
C LYS A 16 -10.54 -5.82 4.08
N PRO A 17 -11.88 -5.73 4.06
CA PRO A 17 -12.56 -4.44 4.10
C PRO A 17 -12.09 -3.67 5.33
N MET A 18 -11.30 -2.61 5.08
CA MET A 18 -10.61 -1.83 6.09
C MET A 18 -10.98 -0.36 5.93
N THR A 19 -11.10 0.39 7.02
CA THR A 19 -11.30 1.84 6.96
C THR A 19 -10.08 2.51 6.33
N ASN A 20 -10.21 3.76 5.89
CA ASN A 20 -9.07 4.51 5.34
C ASN A 20 -7.90 4.60 6.34
N ASP A 21 -8.20 4.83 7.63
CA ASP A 21 -7.20 4.87 8.70
C ASP A 21 -6.47 3.53 8.87
N HIS A 22 -7.20 2.41 8.77
CA HIS A 22 -6.60 1.08 8.82
C HIS A 22 -5.72 0.79 7.60
N LEU A 23 -6.10 1.25 6.41
CA LEU A 23 -5.30 1.11 5.19
C LEU A 23 -3.98 1.89 5.31
N ILE A 24 -4.04 3.15 5.73
CA ILE A 24 -2.84 3.98 5.98
C ILE A 24 -1.93 3.31 7.01
N SER A 25 -2.51 2.84 8.12
CA SER A 25 -1.77 2.18 9.21
C SER A 25 -1.13 0.85 8.75
N ALA A 26 -1.84 0.08 7.92
CA ALA A 26 -1.32 -1.16 7.36
C ALA A 26 -0.09 -0.89 6.49
N ILE A 27 -0.17 0.08 5.57
CA ILE A 27 0.96 0.49 4.73
C ILE A 27 2.13 0.92 5.62
N ALA A 28 1.89 1.80 6.59
CA ALA A 28 2.92 2.31 7.49
C ALA A 28 3.62 1.19 8.28
N GLY A 29 2.88 0.21 8.79
CA GLY A 29 3.42 -0.91 9.55
C GLY A 29 4.28 -1.86 8.71
N GLN A 30 3.89 -2.12 7.46
CA GLN A 30 4.69 -2.92 6.54
C GLN A 30 5.95 -2.16 6.10
N ALA A 31 5.82 -0.88 5.79
CA ALA A 31 6.90 0.02 5.42
C ALA A 31 7.96 0.16 6.51
N ASP A 32 7.54 0.39 7.76
CA ASP A 32 8.44 0.50 8.91
C ASP A 32 9.20 -0.81 9.15
N TRP A 33 8.54 -1.96 8.98
CA TRP A 33 9.23 -3.24 9.06
C TRP A 33 10.30 -3.38 7.98
N LEU A 34 10.01 -3.00 6.73
CA LEU A 34 10.97 -3.06 5.63
C LEU A 34 12.17 -2.14 5.88
N ASP A 35 11.94 -0.92 6.36
CA ASP A 35 13.00 0.04 6.72
C ASP A 35 13.89 -0.48 7.85
N LYS A 36 13.28 -1.11 8.87
CA LYS A 36 14.03 -1.75 9.95
C LYS A 36 14.89 -2.91 9.46
N MET A 37 14.41 -3.69 8.50
CA MET A 37 15.20 -4.79 7.92
C MET A 37 16.43 -4.29 7.16
N ILE A 38 16.34 -3.17 6.43
CA ILE A 38 17.50 -2.57 5.75
C ILE A 38 18.59 -2.14 6.75
N LYS A 39 18.18 -1.77 7.97
CA LYS A 39 19.07 -1.36 9.06
C LYS A 39 19.51 -2.54 9.96
N SER A 40 18.97 -3.74 9.73
CA SER A 40 19.28 -4.91 10.55
C SER A 40 20.69 -5.47 10.26
N PRO A 41 21.28 -6.30 11.14
CA PRO A 41 22.57 -6.91 10.89
C PRO A 41 22.61 -7.71 9.58
N PHE A 42 23.75 -7.69 8.89
CA PHE A 42 23.93 -8.35 7.58
C PHE A 42 23.51 -9.82 7.57
N GLN A 43 23.80 -10.56 8.64
CA GLN A 43 23.42 -11.97 8.80
C GLN A 43 21.90 -12.17 8.77
N SER A 44 21.13 -11.24 9.34
CA SER A 44 19.66 -11.26 9.30
C SER A 44 19.14 -10.95 7.90
N GLN A 45 19.77 -10.01 7.19
CA GLN A 45 19.40 -9.63 5.83
C GLN A 45 19.64 -10.76 4.81
N GLN A 46 20.67 -11.58 5.02
CA GLN A 46 21.00 -12.70 4.12
C GLN A 46 20.18 -13.96 4.40
N SER A 47 19.41 -14.01 5.50
CA SER A 47 18.59 -15.18 5.79
C SER A 47 17.53 -15.37 4.68
N PRO A 48 17.45 -16.56 4.04
CA PRO A 48 16.46 -16.81 3.00
C PRO A 48 15.02 -16.59 3.46
N SER A 49 14.72 -16.85 4.74
CA SER A 49 13.39 -16.60 5.31
C SER A 49 13.05 -15.10 5.38
N ILE A 50 14.04 -14.25 5.66
CA ILE A 50 13.87 -12.80 5.73
C ILE A 50 13.76 -12.19 4.34
N ILE A 51 14.57 -12.66 3.38
CA ILE A 51 14.47 -12.23 1.98
C ILE A 51 13.07 -12.53 1.42
N ASN A 52 12.59 -13.76 1.60
CA ASN A 52 11.25 -14.15 1.14
C ASN A 52 10.14 -13.36 1.84
N LEU A 53 10.29 -13.09 3.15
CA LEU A 53 9.33 -12.28 3.88
C LEU A 53 9.33 -10.81 3.42
N ALA A 54 10.51 -10.25 3.13
CA ALA A 54 10.65 -8.89 2.62
C ALA A 54 10.00 -8.75 1.23
N LEU A 55 10.21 -9.73 0.34
CA LEU A 55 9.54 -9.76 -0.97
C LEU A 55 8.01 -9.79 -0.82
N LYS A 56 7.48 -10.69 0.01
CA LYS A 56 6.02 -10.75 0.29
C LYS A 56 5.48 -9.43 0.81
N ARG A 57 6.20 -8.78 1.73
CA ARG A 57 5.77 -7.50 2.31
C ARG A 57 5.84 -6.36 1.29
N ARG A 58 6.84 -6.31 0.40
CA ARG A 58 6.88 -5.32 -0.70
C ARG A 58 5.69 -5.48 -1.63
N ASN A 59 5.39 -6.72 -2.03
CA ASN A 59 4.24 -7.01 -2.90
C ASN A 59 2.93 -6.56 -2.24
N TYR A 60 2.78 -6.86 -0.96
CA TYR A 60 1.59 -6.48 -0.20
C TYR A 60 1.48 -4.95 -0.04
N VAL A 61 2.57 -4.25 0.25
CA VAL A 61 2.58 -2.77 0.28
C VAL A 61 2.15 -2.19 -1.07
N ALA A 62 2.66 -2.73 -2.19
CA ALA A 62 2.26 -2.27 -3.51
C ALA A 62 0.77 -2.50 -3.80
N GLN A 63 0.20 -3.62 -3.36
CA GLN A 63 -1.26 -3.87 -3.44
C GLN A 63 -2.06 -2.86 -2.61
N LEU A 64 -1.64 -2.58 -1.38
CA LEU A 64 -2.28 -1.57 -0.55
C LEU A 64 -2.17 -0.16 -1.18
N CYS A 65 -1.06 0.15 -1.86
CA CYS A 65 -0.91 1.42 -2.57
C CYS A 65 -1.86 1.53 -3.78
N GLN A 66 -2.08 0.42 -4.49
CA GLN A 66 -3.08 0.37 -5.55
C GLN A 66 -4.48 0.59 -4.98
N GLU A 67 -4.83 -0.05 -3.86
CA GLU A 67 -6.12 0.13 -3.21
C GLU A 67 -6.37 1.59 -2.78
N VAL A 68 -5.34 2.30 -2.31
CA VAL A 68 -5.42 3.75 -2.01
C VAL A 68 -5.89 4.53 -3.24
N VAL A 69 -5.28 4.28 -4.39
CA VAL A 69 -5.60 4.96 -5.65
C VAL A 69 -6.98 4.55 -6.16
N GLU A 70 -7.35 3.27 -6.08
CA GLU A 70 -8.68 2.78 -6.46
C GLU A 70 -9.79 3.41 -5.59
N ARG A 71 -9.59 3.51 -4.27
CA ARG A 71 -10.53 4.17 -3.35
C ARG A 71 -10.70 5.65 -3.65
N ALA A 72 -9.66 6.32 -4.17
CA ALA A 72 -9.76 7.70 -4.61
C ALA A 72 -10.79 7.89 -5.74
N TYR A 73 -10.93 6.89 -6.61
CA TYR A 73 -11.87 6.90 -7.74
C TYR A 73 -13.28 6.39 -7.38
N GLN A 74 -13.44 5.77 -6.20
CA GLN A 74 -14.75 5.34 -5.73
C GLN A 74 -15.54 6.53 -5.20
N LYS A 75 -16.74 6.76 -5.76
CA LYS A 75 -17.67 7.84 -5.36
C LYS A 75 -18.19 7.73 -3.92
N LYS A 76 -17.97 6.60 -3.23
CA LYS A 76 -18.40 6.38 -1.85
C LYS A 76 -17.33 6.89 -0.90
N VAL A 77 -17.41 8.17 -0.58
CA VAL A 77 -16.66 8.75 0.53
C VAL A 77 -17.46 8.48 1.80
N ASP A 78 -16.86 7.83 2.79
CA ASP A 78 -17.45 7.71 4.12
C ASP A 78 -17.63 9.13 4.68
N ILE A 79 -18.88 9.57 4.79
CA ILE A 79 -19.23 10.85 5.41
C ILE A 79 -19.22 10.62 6.92
N TYR A 80 -18.24 11.16 7.62
CA TYR A 80 -18.28 11.20 9.09
C TYR A 80 -19.48 12.03 9.55
N PRO A 81 -20.22 11.64 10.61
CA PRO A 81 -21.29 12.45 11.17
C PRO A 81 -20.77 13.84 11.56
N GLY A 82 -21.25 14.89 10.88
CA GLY A 82 -20.80 16.28 11.06
C GLY A 82 -19.94 16.85 9.93
N ALA A 83 -19.54 16.05 8.94
CA ALA A 83 -18.84 16.56 7.75
C ALA A 83 -19.83 17.24 6.79
N THR A 84 -19.57 18.52 6.47
CA THR A 84 -20.37 19.30 5.51
C THR A 84 -20.11 18.91 4.05
N ASN A 85 -18.97 18.28 3.77
CA ASN A 85 -18.63 17.72 2.46
C ASN A 85 -17.86 16.39 2.62
N PRO A 86 -18.15 15.37 1.82
CA PRO A 86 -17.29 14.20 1.70
C PRO A 86 -15.92 14.62 1.13
N ILE A 87 -14.86 14.48 1.91
CA ILE A 87 -13.48 14.63 1.42
C ILE A 87 -12.91 13.23 1.23
N ASN A 88 -12.58 12.88 -0.01
CA ASN A 88 -11.81 11.67 -0.26
C ASN A 88 -10.34 11.94 0.05
N VAL A 89 -9.86 11.38 1.16
CA VAL A 89 -8.49 11.58 1.67
C VAL A 89 -7.39 11.09 0.70
N PHE A 90 -7.75 10.36 -0.35
CA PHE A 90 -6.81 9.81 -1.33
C PHE A 90 -6.82 10.52 -2.70
N SER A 91 -7.66 11.55 -2.89
CA SER A 91 -7.77 12.24 -4.18
C SER A 91 -6.44 12.80 -4.69
N GLU A 92 -5.70 13.53 -3.85
CA GLU A 92 -4.40 14.09 -4.23
C GLU A 92 -3.39 12.99 -4.60
N THR A 93 -3.42 11.86 -3.89
CA THR A 93 -2.56 10.71 -4.16
C THR A 93 -2.84 10.12 -5.54
N ALA A 94 -4.12 9.94 -5.90
CA ALA A 94 -4.50 9.40 -7.20
C ALA A 94 -4.23 10.37 -8.35
N GLU A 95 -4.43 11.67 -8.14
CA GLU A 95 -4.08 12.70 -9.13
C GLU A 95 -2.58 12.67 -9.44
N TYR A 96 -1.74 12.58 -8.41
CA TYR A 96 -0.30 12.51 -8.60
C TYR A 96 0.15 11.17 -9.21
N ALA A 97 -0.47 10.04 -8.85
CA ALA A 97 -0.22 8.75 -9.51
C ALA A 97 -0.49 8.85 -11.03
N LYS A 98 -1.62 9.43 -11.42
CA LYS A 98 -1.96 9.65 -12.82
C LYS A 98 -0.98 10.58 -13.55
N GLN A 99 -0.44 11.59 -12.87
CA GLN A 99 0.62 12.43 -13.44
C GLN A 99 1.91 11.64 -13.72
N LEU A 100 2.29 10.74 -12.81
CA LEU A 100 3.45 9.85 -12.99
C LEU A 100 3.22 8.87 -14.14
N GLU A 101 2.03 8.28 -14.26
CA GLU A 101 1.68 7.42 -15.41
C GLU A 101 1.76 8.16 -16.74
N ASN A 102 1.21 9.38 -16.81
CA ASN A 102 1.30 10.23 -18.00
C ASN A 102 2.76 10.62 -18.33
N SER A 103 3.66 10.56 -17.35
CA SER A 103 5.09 10.80 -17.51
C SER A 103 5.88 9.54 -17.91
N GLY A 104 5.21 8.41 -18.10
CA GLY A 104 5.80 7.14 -18.54
C GLY A 104 6.18 6.17 -17.40
N VAL A 105 5.76 6.43 -16.16
CA VAL A 105 5.95 5.48 -15.05
C VAL A 105 4.88 4.38 -15.12
N ILE A 106 5.28 3.11 -14.95
CA ILE A 106 4.32 1.99 -14.92
C ILE A 106 3.36 2.18 -13.73
N GLU A 107 2.06 1.97 -13.96
CA GLU A 107 0.96 2.15 -13.00
C GLU A 107 1.29 1.71 -11.55
N LYS A 108 1.75 0.48 -11.34
CA LYS A 108 2.11 -0.02 -10.00
C LYS A 108 3.21 0.83 -9.33
N SER A 109 4.23 1.21 -10.09
CA SER A 109 5.31 2.07 -9.58
C SER A 109 4.82 3.49 -9.34
N ALA A 110 3.95 4.01 -10.21
CA ALA A 110 3.31 5.31 -10.04
C ALA A 110 2.47 5.38 -8.74
N ASN A 111 1.67 4.35 -8.47
CA ASN A 111 0.86 4.24 -7.25
C ASN A 111 1.73 4.23 -5.99
N VAL A 112 2.80 3.42 -5.98
CA VAL A 112 3.75 3.36 -4.86
C VAL A 112 4.45 4.70 -4.64
N GLN A 113 4.94 5.33 -5.71
CA GLN A 113 5.61 6.63 -5.63
C GLN A 113 4.66 7.72 -5.13
N ALA A 114 3.41 7.70 -5.58
CA ALA A 114 2.41 8.67 -5.16
C ALA A 114 2.04 8.52 -3.70
N VAL A 115 1.81 7.29 -3.23
CA VAL A 115 1.54 7.01 -1.81
C VAL A 115 2.72 7.45 -0.96
N LYS A 116 3.96 7.08 -1.32
CA LYS A 116 5.16 7.53 -0.59
C LYS A 116 5.24 9.06 -0.50
N LYS A 117 4.97 9.76 -1.60
CA LYS A 117 5.15 11.21 -1.67
C LYS A 117 4.01 11.96 -0.99
N ILE A 118 2.77 11.69 -1.38
CA ILE A 118 1.60 12.46 -0.97
C ILE A 118 1.11 12.02 0.40
N LEU A 119 1.04 10.72 0.66
CA LEU A 119 0.44 10.20 1.90
C LEU A 119 1.43 10.20 3.07
N PHE A 120 2.73 10.00 2.82
CA PHE A 120 3.73 9.89 3.88
C PHE A 120 4.70 11.08 3.92
N ALA A 121 5.41 11.38 2.82
CA ALA A 121 6.46 12.40 2.83
C ALA A 121 5.92 13.81 3.12
N ASN A 122 4.78 14.19 2.53
CA ASN A 122 4.11 15.46 2.84
C ASN A 122 3.66 15.55 4.30
N ASN A 123 3.44 14.41 4.97
CA ASN A 123 3.10 14.32 6.39
C ASN A 123 4.34 14.09 7.29
N GLY A 124 5.55 14.28 6.77
CA GLY A 124 6.80 14.20 7.53
C GLY A 124 7.34 12.78 7.75
N VAL A 125 6.76 11.76 7.11
CA VAL A 125 7.22 10.36 7.21
C VAL A 125 7.97 9.97 5.93
N THR A 126 9.24 9.58 6.06
CA THR A 126 10.06 9.15 4.92
C THR A 126 10.52 7.72 5.12
N TYR A 127 10.25 6.87 4.12
CA TYR A 127 10.70 5.48 4.09
C TYR A 127 11.77 5.28 3.04
N LEU A 128 12.87 4.65 3.45
CA LEU A 128 14.03 4.41 2.60
C LEU A 128 13.89 3.14 1.76
N ALA A 129 13.13 2.16 2.26
CA ALA A 129 12.95 0.90 1.58
C ALA A 129 12.27 1.09 0.23
N ASP A 130 12.79 0.41 -0.79
CA ASP A 130 12.06 0.28 -2.04
C ASP A 130 10.87 -0.68 -1.86
N TRP A 131 9.72 -0.22 -2.36
CA TRP A 131 8.46 -0.97 -2.35
C TRP A 131 7.98 -1.28 -3.76
N THR A 132 8.69 -0.79 -4.78
CA THR A 132 8.38 -1.14 -6.14
C THR A 132 8.61 -2.64 -6.34
N VAL A 133 7.73 -3.23 -7.13
CA VAL A 133 7.78 -4.64 -7.49
C VAL A 133 8.00 -4.69 -8.98
N GLU A 134 9.01 -5.43 -9.41
CA GLU A 134 9.29 -5.73 -10.82
C GLU A 134 8.14 -6.53 -11.47
#